data_AF-A0A7X7NW53-F1
#
_entry.id   AF-A0A7X7NW53-F1
#
_cell.length_a   1.000
_cell.length_b   1.000
_cell.length_c   1.000
_cell.angle_alpha   90.00
_cell.angle_beta   90.00
_cell.angle_gamma   90.00
#
_symmetry.space_group_name_H-M   'P 1'
#
loop_
_entity.id
_entity.type
_entity.pdbx_description
1 polymer ?
#
loop_
_entity_poly.entity_id
_entity_poly.type
_entity_poly.pdbx_seq_one_letter_code
_entity_poly.pdbx_strand_id
1 'polypeptide(L)'
;MTQKILFIISGLLIIGAIIAIIVTNKPKVSDKLLTVETEYNYVYTDSKVITIILYSNKKKHKIHHKENINFSFLVSNDDTTRFELDLLDIKYSHEEKYIGDDYYSYNYHFKMPRLEANLLIDDAYLEIQLVDGTTYLMAIGKFKFLYYPHVGVEKLIKVDGLHGYKLQGSEFPRLNKIILEANSLDNTIIESISIDGETNLNFEINQNEIQIIIPFKRIALFQAPLILTITKNGQTSVQVVDNFLFFNDYQTLEIASDICHLYEAN
;
A
#
# COMPACT_ATOMS: atom_id res chain seq x y z
N MET A 1 61.61 2.64 -25.95
CA MET A 1 60.30 3.33 -25.82
C MET A 1 59.13 2.38 -26.05
N THR A 2 59.22 1.52 -27.07
CA THR A 2 58.23 0.52 -27.47
C THR A 2 57.82 -0.48 -26.38
N GLN A 3 58.77 -0.96 -25.56
CA GLN A 3 58.47 -1.91 -24.46
C GLN A 3 57.61 -1.30 -23.34
N LYS A 4 57.80 -0.01 -23.01
CA LYS A 4 56.98 0.68 -22.00
C LYS A 4 55.54 0.88 -22.48
N ILE A 5 55.38 1.22 -23.76
CA ILE A 5 54.06 1.36 -24.39
C ILE A 5 53.35 0.01 -24.44
N LEU A 6 54.07 -1.06 -24.83
CA LEU A 6 53.52 -2.42 -24.84
C LEU A 6 53.05 -2.85 -23.44
N PHE A 7 53.85 -2.56 -22.41
CA PHE A 7 53.51 -2.88 -21.02
C PHE A 7 52.25 -2.14 -20.54
N ILE A 8 52.09 -0.87 -20.91
CA ILE A 8 50.90 -0.06 -20.58
C ILE A 8 49.66 -0.63 -21.28
N ILE A 9 49.77 -0.96 -22.57
CA ILE A 9 48.65 -1.53 -23.35
C ILE A 9 48.26 -2.90 -22.80
N SER A 10 49.23 -3.77 -22.50
CA SER A 10 48.97 -5.08 -21.88
C SER A 10 48.31 -4.94 -20.52
N GLY A 11 48.73 -3.97 -19.69
CA GLY A 11 48.10 -3.69 -18.41
C GLY A 11 46.63 -3.25 -18.56
N LEU A 12 46.33 -2.37 -19.51
CA LEU A 12 44.96 -1.92 -19.80
C LEU A 12 44.08 -3.07 -20.30
N LEU A 13 44.60 -3.95 -21.16
CA LEU A 13 43.88 -5.13 -21.65
C LEU A 13 43.57 -6.11 -20.52
N ILE A 14 44.52 -6.34 -19.60
CA ILE A 14 44.31 -7.20 -18.43
C ILE A 14 43.24 -6.62 -17.51
N ILE A 15 43.30 -5.31 -17.23
CA ILE A 15 42.27 -4.64 -16.41
C ILE A 15 40.90 -4.72 -17.09
N GLY A 16 40.83 -4.47 -18.40
CA GLY A 16 39.59 -4.62 -19.18
C GLY A 16 39.03 -6.04 -19.13
N ALA A 17 39.88 -7.06 -19.24
CA ALA A 17 39.49 -8.46 -19.13
C ALA A 17 39.01 -8.83 -17.72
N ILE A 18 39.68 -8.33 -16.66
CA ILE A 18 39.26 -8.53 -15.27
C ILE A 18 37.89 -7.90 -15.04
N ILE A 19 37.67 -6.65 -15.50
CA ILE A 19 36.37 -5.98 -15.40
C ILE A 19 35.30 -6.78 -16.16
N ALA A 20 35.61 -7.25 -17.38
CA ALA A 20 34.68 -8.06 -18.15
C ALA A 20 34.32 -9.36 -17.42
N ILE A 21 35.30 -10.09 -16.88
CA ILE A 21 35.09 -11.32 -16.11
C ILE A 21 34.23 -11.04 -14.87
N ILE A 22 34.51 -9.96 -14.13
CA ILE A 22 33.72 -9.58 -12.95
C ILE A 22 32.28 -9.28 -13.36
N VAL A 23 32.06 -8.60 -14.48
CA VAL A 23 30.71 -8.28 -14.97
C VAL A 23 29.98 -9.54 -15.44
N THR A 24 30.65 -10.45 -16.14
CA THR A 24 30.03 -11.67 -16.69
C THR A 24 29.81 -12.77 -15.66
N ASN A 25 30.64 -12.84 -14.61
CA ASN A 25 30.54 -13.84 -13.54
C ASN A 25 29.75 -13.34 -12.32
N LYS A 26 29.18 -12.13 -12.35
CA LYS A 26 28.17 -11.79 -11.35
C LYS A 26 27.05 -12.81 -11.47
N PRO A 27 26.70 -13.53 -10.38
CA PRO A 27 25.58 -14.45 -10.43
C PRO A 27 24.37 -13.68 -10.96
N LYS A 28 23.70 -14.24 -11.98
CA LYS A 28 22.42 -13.70 -12.41
C LYS A 28 21.46 -13.90 -11.24
N VAL A 29 21.34 -12.86 -10.41
CA VAL A 29 20.28 -12.79 -9.43
C VAL A 29 18.99 -12.81 -10.25
N SER A 30 18.16 -13.83 -10.06
CA SER A 30 16.84 -13.88 -10.67
C SER A 30 16.11 -12.60 -10.29
N ASP A 31 15.50 -11.91 -11.27
CA ASP A 31 14.71 -10.73 -10.96
C ASP A 31 13.48 -11.23 -10.17
N LYS A 32 13.21 -10.64 -9.01
CA LYS A 32 12.13 -11.03 -8.12
C LYS A 32 11.26 -9.84 -7.83
N LEU A 33 9.95 -10.05 -7.82
CA LEU A 33 8.96 -9.10 -7.32
C LEU A 33 8.40 -9.60 -6.01
N LEU A 34 8.04 -8.67 -5.14
CA LEU A 34 7.46 -9.00 -3.86
C LEU A 34 6.31 -8.04 -3.55
N THR A 35 5.26 -8.58 -2.96
CA THR A 35 4.14 -7.84 -2.40
C THR A 35 3.91 -8.23 -0.95
N VAL A 36 3.21 -7.38 -0.21
CA VAL A 36 2.79 -7.64 1.16
C VAL A 36 1.27 -7.58 1.21
N GLU A 37 0.62 -8.62 1.73
CA GLU A 37 -0.84 -8.59 1.87
C GLU A 37 -1.25 -7.40 2.74
N THR A 38 -2.03 -6.51 2.15
CA THR A 38 -2.44 -5.26 2.78
C THR A 38 -3.95 -5.09 2.63
N GLU A 39 -4.57 -4.56 3.68
CA GLU A 39 -5.98 -4.17 3.68
C GLU A 39 -6.11 -2.72 3.19
N TYR A 40 -6.46 -2.56 1.92
CA TYR A 40 -6.66 -1.27 1.26
C TYR A 40 -8.13 -0.84 1.39
N ASN A 41 -8.44 -0.01 2.39
CA ASN A 41 -9.77 0.55 2.57
C ASN A 41 -9.78 1.99 2.07
N TYR A 42 -10.60 2.33 1.08
CA TYR A 42 -10.69 3.65 0.46
C TYR A 42 -12.12 4.16 0.40
N VAL A 43 -12.37 5.36 0.94
CA VAL A 43 -13.60 6.10 0.62
C VAL A 43 -13.42 6.85 -0.69
N TYR A 44 -14.40 6.74 -1.57
CA TYR A 44 -14.39 7.40 -2.87
C TYR A 44 -14.45 8.93 -2.72
N THR A 45 -13.45 9.60 -3.32
CA THR A 45 -13.44 11.06 -3.55
C THR A 45 -12.67 11.35 -4.84
N ASP A 46 -13.12 12.30 -5.66
CA ASP A 46 -12.52 12.60 -6.97
C ASP A 46 -11.04 13.04 -6.91
N SER A 47 -10.59 13.59 -5.78
CA SER A 47 -9.24 14.11 -5.61
C SER A 47 -8.22 13.07 -5.14
N LYS A 48 -8.66 11.84 -4.86
CA LYS A 48 -7.81 10.83 -4.23
C LYS A 48 -7.07 9.94 -5.19
N VAL A 49 -6.02 9.35 -4.63
CA VAL A 49 -5.10 8.44 -5.30
C VAL A 49 -5.03 7.16 -4.48
N ILE A 50 -5.12 6.04 -5.16
CA ILE A 50 -4.87 4.71 -4.62
C ILE A 50 -3.36 4.50 -4.64
N THR A 51 -2.80 3.99 -3.55
CA THR A 51 -1.38 3.67 -3.46
C THR A 51 -1.23 2.20 -3.16
N ILE A 52 -0.57 1.47 -4.07
CA ILE A 52 -0.20 0.06 -3.86
C ILE A 52 1.32 -0.01 -3.85
N ILE A 53 1.89 -0.72 -2.87
CA ILE A 53 3.34 -0.83 -2.70
C ILE A 53 3.81 -2.15 -3.31
N LEU A 54 4.77 -2.07 -4.23
CA LEU A 54 5.47 -3.23 -4.77
C LEU A 54 6.96 -3.13 -4.47
N TYR A 55 7.59 -4.29 -4.32
CA TYR A 55 9.01 -4.42 -4.07
C TYR A 55 9.68 -5.20 -5.19
N SER A 56 10.95 -4.91 -5.47
CA SER A 56 11.78 -5.79 -6.29
C SER A 56 13.19 -5.88 -5.75
N ASN A 57 13.88 -6.98 -6.02
CA ASN A 57 15.31 -7.10 -5.70
C ASN A 57 16.22 -6.35 -6.71
N LYS A 58 15.63 -5.54 -7.60
CA LYS A 58 16.33 -4.82 -8.67
C LYS A 58 15.82 -3.40 -8.82
N LYS A 59 16.62 -2.45 -8.35
CA LYS A 59 16.35 -0.99 -8.39
C LYS A 59 15.92 -0.43 -9.77
N LYS A 60 16.30 -1.08 -10.86
CA LYS A 60 15.93 -0.66 -12.23
C LYS A 60 15.17 -1.76 -12.97
N HIS A 61 14.26 -2.44 -12.27
CA HIS A 61 13.34 -3.39 -12.89
C HIS A 61 12.36 -2.65 -13.82
N LYS A 62 12.04 -3.23 -14.99
CA LYS A 62 11.19 -2.59 -16.01
C LYS A 62 9.82 -2.13 -15.47
N ILE A 63 9.26 -2.90 -14.54
CA ILE A 63 7.95 -2.64 -13.92
C ILE A 63 7.90 -1.32 -13.12
N HIS A 64 9.05 -0.76 -12.73
CA HIS A 64 9.11 0.48 -11.94
C HIS A 64 9.11 1.76 -12.78
N HIS A 65 9.07 1.60 -14.10
CA HIS A 65 9.08 2.68 -15.08
C HIS A 65 7.68 2.80 -15.68
N LYS A 66 6.99 3.93 -15.42
CA LYS A 66 5.61 4.15 -15.88
C LYS A 66 5.48 3.97 -17.39
N GLU A 67 6.46 4.46 -18.14
CA GLU A 67 6.55 4.37 -19.60
C GLU A 67 6.56 2.93 -20.13
N ASN A 68 6.90 1.95 -19.30
CA ASN A 68 6.88 0.54 -19.66
C ASN A 68 5.56 -0.13 -19.29
N ILE A 69 4.67 0.53 -18.56
CA ILE A 69 3.36 -0.03 -18.18
C ILE A 69 2.36 0.28 -19.29
N ASN A 70 1.71 -0.77 -19.79
CA ASN A 70 0.63 -0.66 -20.77
C ASN A 70 -0.71 -0.45 -20.05
N PHE A 71 -1.12 -1.43 -19.23
CA PHE A 71 -2.36 -1.39 -18.46
C PHE A 71 -2.15 -2.00 -17.07
N SER A 72 -3.01 -1.63 -16.13
CA SER A 72 -3.05 -2.24 -14.80
C SER A 72 -4.50 -2.55 -14.43
N PHE A 73 -4.73 -3.70 -13.81
CA PHE A 73 -6.06 -4.12 -13.37
C PHE A 73 -6.03 -4.59 -11.92
N LEU A 74 -7.08 -4.25 -11.20
CA LEU A 74 -7.45 -4.91 -9.95
C LEU A 74 -8.31 -6.11 -10.32
N VAL A 75 -7.91 -7.30 -9.87
CA VAL A 75 -8.56 -8.58 -10.22
C VAL A 75 -8.93 -9.31 -8.93
N SER A 76 -10.14 -9.86 -8.85
CA SER A 76 -10.51 -10.80 -7.77
C SER A 76 -9.96 -12.19 -8.06
N ASN A 77 -9.66 -12.97 -7.02
CA ASN A 77 -9.16 -14.35 -7.16
C ASN A 77 -10.04 -15.26 -8.04
N ASP A 78 -11.35 -15.06 -7.99
CA ASP A 78 -12.34 -15.83 -8.77
C ASP A 78 -12.57 -15.25 -10.19
N ASP A 79 -11.83 -14.21 -10.56
CA ASP A 79 -11.91 -13.46 -11.83
C ASP A 79 -13.31 -12.90 -12.12
N THR A 80 -14.18 -12.82 -11.11
CA THR A 80 -15.53 -12.23 -11.26
C THR A 80 -15.48 -10.72 -11.36
N THR A 81 -14.44 -10.11 -10.79
CA THR A 81 -14.23 -8.68 -10.76
C THR A 81 -12.88 -8.37 -11.39
N ARG A 82 -12.90 -7.69 -12.53
CA ARG A 82 -11.72 -7.14 -13.19
C ARG A 82 -11.94 -5.67 -13.48
N PHE A 83 -11.12 -4.82 -12.87
CA PHE A 83 -11.31 -3.39 -12.87
C PHE A 83 -10.03 -2.67 -13.31
N GLU A 84 -10.09 -1.84 -14.34
CA GLU A 84 -8.92 -1.13 -14.86
C GLU A 84 -8.51 0.03 -13.93
N LEU A 85 -7.23 0.10 -13.60
CA LEU A 85 -6.64 1.17 -12.79
C LEU A 85 -5.79 2.08 -13.67
N ASP A 86 -6.13 3.37 -13.69
CA ASP A 86 -5.34 4.39 -14.40
C ASP A 86 -4.11 4.78 -13.58
N LEU A 87 -2.92 4.36 -14.04
CA LEU A 87 -1.65 4.61 -13.37
C LEU A 87 -1.19 6.06 -13.59
N LEU A 88 -1.11 6.82 -12.49
CA LEU A 88 -0.69 8.22 -12.49
C LEU A 88 0.84 8.34 -12.46
N ASP A 89 1.50 7.70 -11.50
CA ASP A 89 2.96 7.66 -11.39
C ASP A 89 3.46 6.47 -10.55
N ILE A 90 4.76 6.22 -10.64
CA ILE A 90 5.48 5.24 -9.81
C ILE A 90 6.61 6.00 -9.10
N LYS A 91 6.66 5.95 -7.77
CA LYS A 91 7.70 6.63 -6.98
C LYS A 91 8.47 5.66 -6.13
N TYR A 92 9.80 5.74 -6.19
CA TYR A 92 10.66 5.06 -5.24
C TYR A 92 10.38 5.56 -3.82
N SER A 93 10.35 4.64 -2.86
CA SER A 93 10.11 4.94 -1.45
C SER A 93 11.40 4.75 -0.65
N HIS A 94 11.87 3.51 -0.50
CA HIS A 94 13.02 3.16 0.34
C HIS A 94 13.52 1.75 -0.01
N GLU A 95 14.48 1.23 0.77
CA GLU A 95 15.06 -0.10 0.63
C GLU A 95 14.86 -0.88 1.93
N GLU A 96 14.49 -2.15 1.83
CA GLU A 96 14.30 -3.07 2.96
C GLU A 96 14.97 -4.41 2.69
N LYS A 97 15.11 -5.25 3.72
CA LYS A 97 15.63 -6.60 3.60
C LYS A 97 14.53 -7.64 3.74
N TYR A 98 14.59 -8.67 2.91
CA TYR A 98 13.73 -9.85 2.99
C TYR A 98 14.55 -11.11 2.76
N ILE A 99 14.56 -12.02 3.75
CA ILE A 99 15.30 -13.29 3.71
C ILE A 99 16.77 -13.10 3.24
N GLY A 100 17.43 -12.04 3.72
CA GLY A 100 18.84 -11.75 3.43
C GLY A 100 19.12 -11.03 2.11
N ASP A 101 18.13 -10.87 1.22
CA ASP A 101 18.23 -10.10 -0.03
C ASP A 101 17.71 -8.66 0.19
N ASP A 102 18.29 -7.69 -0.54
CA ASP A 102 17.84 -6.29 -0.53
C ASP A 102 16.70 -6.07 -1.55
N TYR A 103 15.64 -5.40 -1.13
CA TYR A 103 14.46 -5.08 -1.92
C TYR A 103 14.19 -3.57 -1.95
N TYR A 104 13.88 -3.06 -3.12
CA TYR A 104 13.56 -1.65 -3.38
C TYR A 104 12.05 -1.48 -3.45
N SER A 105 11.51 -0.61 -2.59
CA SER A 105 10.08 -0.31 -2.47
C SER A 105 9.66 0.80 -3.44
N TYR A 106 8.53 0.60 -4.13
CA TYR A 106 7.92 1.54 -5.05
C TYR A 106 6.42 1.69 -4.78
N ASN A 107 5.98 2.94 -4.67
CA ASN A 107 4.58 3.31 -4.53
C ASN A 107 3.97 3.54 -5.92
N TYR A 108 2.99 2.72 -6.27
CA TYR A 108 2.20 2.82 -7.49
C TYR A 108 0.96 3.63 -7.20
N HIS A 109 0.88 4.81 -7.81
CA HIS A 109 -0.21 5.76 -7.59
C HIS A 109 -1.22 5.64 -8.72
N PHE A 110 -2.42 5.18 -8.41
CA PHE A 110 -3.52 5.07 -9.37
C PHE A 110 -4.59 6.11 -9.11
N LYS A 111 -5.24 6.56 -10.18
CA LYS A 111 -6.40 7.44 -10.07
C LYS A 111 -7.54 6.72 -9.37
N MET A 112 -8.21 7.40 -8.45
CA MET A 112 -9.44 6.87 -7.87
C MET A 112 -10.50 6.68 -8.97
N PRO A 113 -11.02 5.45 -9.16
CA PRO A 113 -12.07 5.23 -10.14
C PRO A 113 -13.39 5.81 -9.68
N ARG A 114 -14.20 6.28 -10.63
CA ARG A 114 -15.57 6.68 -10.35
C ARG A 114 -16.41 5.44 -10.06
N LEU A 115 -16.97 5.40 -8.85
CA LEU A 115 -17.82 4.31 -8.38
C LEU A 115 -19.18 4.87 -7.99
N GLU A 116 -20.23 4.09 -8.25
CA GLU A 116 -21.61 4.40 -7.85
C GLU A 116 -22.13 3.42 -6.78
N ALA A 117 -21.29 2.48 -6.36
CA ALA A 117 -21.56 1.49 -5.33
C ALA A 117 -20.24 1.07 -4.65
N ASN A 118 -20.37 0.39 -3.51
CA ASN A 118 -19.21 -0.23 -2.85
C ASN A 118 -18.65 -1.35 -3.73
N LEU A 119 -17.31 -1.43 -3.80
CA LEU A 119 -16.59 -2.53 -4.43
C LEU A 119 -15.71 -3.19 -3.39
N LEU A 120 -16.00 -4.44 -3.06
CA LEU A 120 -15.32 -5.19 -2.00
C LEU A 120 -14.68 -6.43 -2.62
N ILE A 121 -13.37 -6.53 -2.55
CA ILE A 121 -12.57 -7.64 -3.07
C ILE A 121 -11.75 -8.18 -1.91
N ASP A 122 -12.13 -9.36 -1.41
CA ASP A 122 -11.45 -9.98 -0.27
C ASP A 122 -10.08 -10.56 -0.62
N ASP A 123 -9.94 -11.09 -1.84
CA ASP A 123 -8.69 -11.62 -2.39
C ASP A 123 -8.35 -10.86 -3.67
N ALA A 124 -7.63 -9.75 -3.52
CA ALA A 124 -7.29 -8.83 -4.58
C ALA A 124 -5.89 -9.10 -5.14
N TYR A 125 -5.81 -9.07 -6.47
CA TYR A 125 -4.59 -9.15 -7.24
C TYR A 125 -4.40 -7.89 -8.06
N LEU A 126 -3.16 -7.45 -8.20
CA LEU A 126 -2.76 -6.42 -9.15
C LEU A 126 -2.16 -7.11 -10.38
N GLU A 127 -2.87 -7.00 -11.49
CA GLU A 127 -2.37 -7.37 -12.81
C GLU A 127 -1.67 -6.15 -13.42
N ILE A 128 -0.43 -6.30 -13.86
CA ILE A 128 0.32 -5.27 -14.59
C ILE A 128 0.81 -5.87 -15.90
N GLN A 129 0.36 -5.31 -17.02
CA GLN A 129 0.90 -5.65 -18.34
C GLN A 129 1.91 -4.59 -18.78
N LEU A 130 3.10 -5.04 -19.19
CA LEU A 130 4.13 -4.19 -19.78
C LEU A 130 3.90 -4.00 -21.28
N VAL A 131 4.51 -2.95 -21.85
CA VAL A 131 4.49 -2.64 -23.29
C VAL A 131 5.08 -3.77 -24.15
N ASP A 132 5.99 -4.56 -23.61
CA ASP A 132 6.57 -5.73 -24.30
C ASP A 132 5.68 -6.99 -24.23
N GLY A 133 4.48 -6.90 -23.63
CA GLY A 133 3.50 -7.97 -23.50
C GLY A 133 3.68 -8.85 -22.26
N THR A 134 4.72 -8.62 -21.44
CA THR A 134 4.90 -9.33 -20.16
C THR A 134 3.78 -8.97 -19.19
N THR A 135 3.15 -9.96 -18.57
CA THR A 135 2.10 -9.75 -17.57
C THR A 135 2.53 -10.29 -16.21
N TYR A 136 2.40 -9.47 -15.18
CA TYR A 136 2.55 -9.87 -13.78
C TYR A 136 1.18 -9.90 -13.13
N LEU A 137 0.88 -10.95 -12.37
CA LEU A 137 -0.31 -11.05 -11.54
C LEU A 137 0.14 -11.28 -10.10
N MET A 138 -0.03 -10.27 -9.25
CA MET A 138 0.53 -10.28 -7.89
C MET A 138 -0.59 -10.11 -6.86
N ALA A 139 -0.64 -10.96 -5.85
CA ALA A 139 -1.58 -10.84 -4.74
C ALA A 139 -1.22 -9.60 -3.90
N ILE A 140 -2.21 -8.78 -3.58
CA ILE A 140 -2.01 -7.53 -2.82
C ILE A 140 -2.80 -7.51 -1.50
N GLY A 141 -3.67 -8.49 -1.26
CA GLY A 141 -4.46 -8.60 -0.03
C GLY A 141 -5.93 -8.24 -0.26
N LYS A 142 -6.48 -7.35 0.56
CA LYS A 142 -7.90 -6.95 0.51
C LYS A 142 -8.05 -5.57 -0.10
N PHE A 143 -9.04 -5.37 -0.94
CA PHE A 143 -9.32 -4.07 -1.54
C PHE A 143 -10.80 -3.70 -1.38
N LYS A 144 -11.07 -2.60 -0.67
CA LYS A 144 -12.42 -2.10 -0.41
C LYS A 144 -12.53 -0.65 -0.86
N PHE A 145 -13.33 -0.40 -1.88
CA PHE A 145 -13.82 0.93 -2.20
C PHE A 145 -15.20 1.14 -1.61
N LEU A 146 -15.33 2.25 -0.89
CA LEU A 146 -16.53 2.60 -0.15
C LEU A 146 -17.13 3.86 -0.76
N TYR A 147 -18.33 3.74 -1.28
CA TYR A 147 -19.10 4.82 -1.85
C TYR A 147 -20.13 5.33 -0.85
N TYR A 148 -20.02 6.60 -0.49
CA TYR A 148 -20.95 7.29 0.38
C TYR A 148 -21.37 8.60 -0.30
N PRO A 149 -22.62 8.72 -0.80
CA PRO A 149 -23.04 9.81 -1.70
C PRO A 149 -23.06 11.20 -1.05
N HIS A 150 -22.98 11.29 0.29
CA HIS A 150 -23.11 12.54 1.04
C HIS A 150 -21.91 12.82 1.97
N VAL A 151 -20.74 12.23 1.69
CA VAL A 151 -19.53 12.46 2.48
C VAL A 151 -19.14 13.93 2.48
N GLY A 152 -18.91 14.48 3.67
CA GLY A 152 -18.40 15.83 3.86
C GLY A 152 -19.42 16.95 3.70
N VAL A 153 -20.68 16.62 3.35
CA VAL A 153 -21.78 17.60 3.26
C VAL A 153 -22.20 18.06 4.66
N GLU A 154 -22.19 17.15 5.63
CA GLU A 154 -22.56 17.45 7.01
C GLU A 154 -21.52 16.90 7.98
N LYS A 155 -21.06 17.77 8.89
CA LYS A 155 -20.10 17.42 9.95
C LYS A 155 -20.77 17.64 11.29
N LEU A 156 -21.31 16.57 11.88
CA LEU A 156 -21.97 16.63 13.19
C LEU A 156 -20.96 16.83 14.33
N ILE A 157 -19.73 16.34 14.15
CA ILE A 157 -18.62 16.57 15.07
C ILE A 157 -17.42 17.19 14.33
N LYS A 158 -16.74 18.12 14.99
CA LYS A 158 -15.46 18.65 14.53
C LYS A 158 -14.35 17.77 15.07
N VAL A 159 -13.56 17.17 14.17
CA VAL A 159 -12.38 16.38 14.51
C VAL A 159 -11.18 17.31 14.62
N ASP A 160 -10.60 17.38 15.81
CA ASP A 160 -9.44 18.21 16.14
C ASP A 160 -8.13 17.40 16.10
N GLY A 161 -8.20 16.08 16.33
CA GLY A 161 -7.05 15.18 16.30
C GLY A 161 -7.41 13.77 15.84
N LEU A 162 -6.47 13.11 15.17
CA LEU A 162 -6.60 11.73 14.72
C LEU A 162 -5.24 11.02 14.81
N HIS A 163 -5.16 10.00 15.67
CA HIS A 163 -3.91 9.30 15.97
C HIS A 163 -4.09 7.79 15.82
N GLY A 164 -3.06 7.11 15.31
CA GLY A 164 -3.07 5.66 15.12
C GLY A 164 -1.91 5.01 15.82
N TYR A 165 -2.15 3.86 16.43
CA TYR A 165 -1.17 3.13 17.20
C TYR A 165 -1.08 1.69 16.72
N LYS A 166 0.16 1.22 16.54
CA LYS A 166 0.47 -0.20 16.41
C LYS A 166 0.39 -0.87 17.77
N LEU A 167 0.13 -2.17 17.78
CA LEU A 167 0.37 -2.97 18.98
C LEU A 167 1.88 -3.16 19.15
N GLN A 168 2.43 -2.79 20.32
CA GLN A 168 3.84 -3.01 20.60
C GLN A 168 4.19 -4.50 20.55
N GLY A 169 5.28 -4.86 19.89
CA GLY A 169 5.71 -6.25 19.73
C GLY A 169 4.89 -7.06 18.72
N SER A 170 3.99 -6.43 17.96
CA SER A 170 3.28 -7.09 16.86
C SER A 170 4.25 -7.45 15.72
N GLU A 171 4.19 -8.69 15.26
CA GLU A 171 4.88 -9.19 14.06
C GLU A 171 4.18 -8.73 12.76
N PHE A 172 3.13 -7.93 12.86
CA PHE A 172 2.41 -7.41 11.69
C PHE A 172 2.35 -5.88 11.74
N PRO A 173 2.69 -5.20 10.63
CA PRO A 173 2.65 -3.75 10.51
C PRO A 173 1.21 -3.30 10.31
N ARG A 174 0.44 -3.29 11.40
CA ARG A 174 -1.01 -3.11 11.41
C ARG A 174 -1.45 -2.12 12.49
N LEU A 175 -2.43 -1.29 12.15
CA LEU A 175 -3.18 -0.51 13.13
C LEU A 175 -3.89 -1.42 14.15
N ASN A 176 -3.70 -1.10 15.42
CA ASN A 176 -4.39 -1.74 16.54
C ASN A 176 -5.43 -0.80 17.17
N LYS A 177 -5.12 0.50 17.22
CA LYS A 177 -5.96 1.48 17.89
C LYS A 177 -5.96 2.80 17.14
N ILE A 178 -7.12 3.44 17.07
CA ILE A 178 -7.27 4.81 16.59
C ILE A 178 -7.85 5.65 17.73
N ILE A 179 -7.28 6.83 17.95
CA ILE A 179 -7.79 7.84 18.87
C ILE A 179 -8.28 9.02 18.04
N LEU A 180 -9.57 9.35 18.17
CA LEU A 180 -10.19 10.52 17.56
C LEU A 180 -10.49 11.54 18.65
N GLU A 181 -9.92 12.73 18.52
CA GLU A 181 -10.20 13.87 19.39
C GLU A 181 -11.22 14.77 18.71
N ALA A 182 -12.36 14.98 19.36
CA ALA A 182 -13.40 15.88 18.90
C ALA A 182 -13.39 17.19 19.69
N ASN A 183 -13.93 18.25 19.11
CA ASN A 183 -14.04 19.52 19.83
C ASN A 183 -15.04 19.45 21.00
N SER A 184 -16.19 18.82 20.75
CA SER A 184 -17.25 18.54 21.73
C SER A 184 -18.10 17.37 21.23
N LEU A 185 -18.39 16.44 22.15
CA LEU A 185 -19.33 15.33 21.96
C LEU A 185 -20.65 15.52 22.72
N ASP A 186 -20.96 16.75 23.14
CA ASP A 186 -22.20 17.04 23.86
C ASP A 186 -23.43 16.67 23.01
N ASN A 187 -24.41 16.04 23.65
CA ASN A 187 -25.64 15.54 23.02
C ASN A 187 -25.39 14.69 21.75
N THR A 188 -24.25 14.00 21.71
CA THR A 188 -23.83 13.17 20.59
C THR A 188 -23.84 11.71 21.00
N ILE A 189 -24.52 10.88 20.22
CA ILE A 189 -24.48 9.41 20.33
C ILE A 189 -23.71 8.90 19.12
N ILE A 190 -22.67 8.11 19.37
CA ILE A 190 -21.97 7.37 18.33
C ILE A 190 -22.61 5.98 18.26
N GLU A 191 -23.31 5.69 17.17
CA GLU A 191 -24.06 4.44 17.00
C GLU A 191 -23.18 3.31 16.49
N SER A 192 -22.25 3.64 15.57
CA SER A 192 -21.29 2.68 15.02
C SER A 192 -20.05 3.39 14.50
N ILE A 193 -18.94 2.66 14.48
CA ILE A 193 -17.68 3.09 13.87
C ILE A 193 -17.14 1.96 13.02
N SER A 194 -16.75 2.26 11.79
CA SER A 194 -16.14 1.31 10.87
C SER A 194 -14.92 1.89 10.17
N ILE A 195 -13.97 1.02 9.80
CA ILE A 195 -12.80 1.38 8.97
C ILE A 195 -12.90 0.78 7.56
N ASP A 196 -13.90 -0.04 7.31
CA ASP A 196 -14.01 -0.90 6.13
C ASP A 196 -15.44 -0.94 5.55
N GLY A 197 -16.37 -0.18 6.14
CA GLY A 197 -17.77 -0.09 5.73
C GLY A 197 -18.65 -1.28 6.13
N GLU A 198 -18.09 -2.32 6.73
CA GLU A 198 -18.80 -3.57 7.05
C GLU A 198 -18.72 -3.92 8.53
N THR A 199 -17.54 -3.78 9.13
CA THR A 199 -17.26 -4.18 10.50
C THR A 199 -17.57 -3.02 11.43
N ASN A 200 -18.47 -3.24 12.40
CA ASN A 200 -18.62 -2.32 13.53
C ASN A 200 -17.53 -2.60 14.57
N LEU A 201 -16.75 -1.58 14.90
CA LEU A 201 -15.61 -1.67 15.80
C LEU A 201 -16.04 -1.42 17.25
N ASN A 202 -15.28 -2.01 18.16
CA ASN A 202 -15.42 -1.66 19.58
C ASN A 202 -14.77 -0.29 19.82
N PHE A 203 -15.45 0.56 20.59
CA PHE A 203 -14.93 1.86 20.98
C PHE A 203 -15.36 2.25 22.38
N GLU A 204 -14.57 3.12 23.00
CA GLU A 204 -14.85 3.74 24.28
C GLU A 204 -14.82 5.26 24.10
N ILE A 205 -15.72 5.97 24.78
CA ILE A 205 -15.78 7.43 24.75
C ILE A 205 -15.37 7.96 26.12
N ASN A 206 -14.32 8.78 26.15
CA ASN A 206 -13.83 9.45 27.34
C ASN A 206 -13.81 10.96 27.08
N GLN A 207 -14.78 11.68 27.67
CA GLN A 207 -14.99 13.11 27.41
C GLN A 207 -15.20 13.40 25.92
N ASN A 208 -14.23 14.03 25.27
CA ASN A 208 -14.24 14.38 23.85
C ASN A 208 -13.35 13.46 23.00
N GLU A 209 -12.81 12.39 23.60
CA GLU A 209 -11.97 11.41 22.92
C GLU A 209 -12.76 10.12 22.66
N ILE A 210 -12.62 9.60 21.44
CA ILE A 210 -13.15 8.29 21.04
C ILE A 210 -11.96 7.37 20.81
N GLN A 211 -11.81 6.36 21.65
CA GLN A 211 -10.81 5.32 21.52
C GLN A 211 -11.41 4.13 20.78
N ILE A 212 -10.88 3.82 19.60
CA ILE A 212 -11.39 2.79 18.69
C ILE A 212 -10.40 1.63 18.65
N ILE A 213 -10.86 0.42 18.96
CA ILE A 213 -10.04 -0.80 18.96
C ILE A 213 -10.26 -1.55 17.64
N ILE A 214 -9.16 -1.81 16.93
CA ILE A 214 -9.14 -2.58 15.69
C ILE A 214 -8.77 -4.02 16.02
N PRO A 215 -9.64 -4.99 15.73
CA PRO A 215 -9.32 -6.40 15.90
C PRO A 215 -8.08 -6.80 15.10
N PHE A 216 -7.27 -7.65 15.71
CA PHE A 216 -6.09 -8.19 15.05
C PHE A 216 -6.49 -9.10 13.88
N LYS A 217 -5.80 -8.93 12.74
CA LYS A 217 -5.84 -9.79 11.56
C LYS A 217 -4.40 -9.94 11.06
N ARG A 218 -4.06 -11.10 10.48
CA ARG A 218 -2.75 -11.36 9.86
C ARG A 218 -2.68 -10.72 8.45
N ILE A 219 -2.80 -9.40 8.39
CA ILE A 219 -2.71 -8.61 7.16
C ILE A 219 -2.30 -7.18 7.52
N ALA A 220 -1.46 -6.56 6.69
CA ALA A 220 -0.99 -5.20 6.94
C ALA A 220 -2.15 -4.18 6.85
N LEU A 221 -2.08 -3.10 7.63
CA LEU A 221 -3.05 -2.00 7.60
C LEU A 221 -2.38 -0.74 8.13
N PHE A 222 -2.04 0.16 7.20
CA PHE A 222 -1.32 1.41 7.46
C PHE A 222 -2.23 2.64 7.43
N GLN A 223 -3.31 2.53 6.67
CA GLN A 223 -4.24 3.60 6.40
C GLN A 223 -5.67 3.06 6.43
N ALA A 224 -6.60 3.89 6.87
CA ALA A 224 -8.01 3.60 6.81
C ALA A 224 -8.83 4.90 6.87
N PRO A 225 -10.04 4.93 6.29
CA PRO A 225 -11.04 5.90 6.68
C PRO A 225 -11.56 5.60 8.08
N LEU A 226 -12.22 6.57 8.70
CA LEU A 226 -13.18 6.30 9.78
C LEU A 226 -14.57 6.69 9.30
N ILE A 227 -15.50 5.76 9.39
CA ILE A 227 -16.90 5.96 9.07
C ILE A 227 -17.66 5.91 10.38
N LEU A 228 -18.26 7.03 10.76
CA LEU A 228 -19.02 7.16 12.00
C LEU A 228 -20.49 7.36 11.69
N THR A 229 -21.36 6.54 12.27
CA THR A 229 -22.81 6.83 12.32
C THR A 229 -23.09 7.58 13.61
N ILE A 230 -23.51 8.84 13.48
CA ILE A 230 -23.63 9.77 14.60
C ILE A 230 -25.05 10.30 14.67
N THR A 231 -25.64 10.26 15.87
CA THR A 231 -26.88 10.97 16.18
C THR A 231 -26.59 12.16 17.08
N LYS A 232 -26.83 13.38 16.59
CA LYS A 232 -26.63 14.62 17.36
C LYS A 232 -27.88 15.49 17.30
N ASN A 233 -28.38 15.90 18.46
CA ASN A 233 -29.61 16.69 18.58
C ASN A 233 -30.82 16.08 17.84
N GLY A 234 -30.91 14.74 17.78
CA GLY A 234 -31.99 14.01 17.11
C GLY A 234 -31.81 13.81 15.59
N GLN A 235 -30.70 14.28 15.01
CA GLN A 235 -30.35 14.05 13.61
C GLN A 235 -29.27 12.98 13.50
N THR A 236 -29.57 11.91 12.76
CA THR A 236 -28.62 10.82 12.45
C THR A 236 -27.98 11.06 11.09
N SER A 237 -26.65 11.01 11.01
CA SER A 237 -25.91 11.14 9.76
C SER A 237 -24.63 10.31 9.79
N VAL A 238 -24.14 9.94 8.60
CA VAL A 238 -22.85 9.28 8.44
C VAL A 238 -21.79 10.34 8.19
N GLN A 239 -20.84 10.45 9.12
CA GLN A 239 -19.68 11.29 8.99
C GLN A 239 -18.46 10.43 8.67
N VAL A 240 -17.76 10.77 7.59
CA VAL A 240 -16.50 10.12 7.22
C VAL A 240 -15.33 11.03 7.54
N VAL A 241 -14.40 10.53 8.34
CA VAL A 241 -13.03 11.03 8.39
C VAL A 241 -12.25 10.28 7.34
N ASP A 242 -11.75 11.04 6.39
CA ASP A 242 -11.23 10.52 5.15
C ASP A 242 -9.92 9.72 5.36
N ASN A 243 -9.55 8.85 4.40
CA ASN A 243 -8.39 7.96 4.54
C ASN A 243 -7.14 8.70 5.04
N PHE A 244 -6.71 8.32 6.24
CA PHE A 244 -5.53 8.87 6.88
C PHE A 244 -4.44 7.80 6.92
N LEU A 245 -3.22 8.18 6.53
CA LEU A 245 -2.05 7.36 6.70
C LEU A 245 -1.54 7.52 8.13
N PHE A 246 -1.75 6.50 8.95
CA PHE A 246 -1.47 6.57 10.38
C PHE A 246 0.00 6.36 10.71
N PHE A 247 0.72 5.57 9.91
CA PHE A 247 2.16 5.40 10.02
C PHE A 247 2.76 4.92 8.70
N ASN A 248 4.01 5.29 8.46
CA ASN A 248 4.88 4.63 7.49
C ASN A 248 5.70 3.57 8.21
N ASP A 249 5.72 2.34 7.69
CA ASP A 249 6.65 1.32 8.13
C ASP A 249 7.72 1.12 7.05
N TYR A 250 8.98 1.28 7.43
CA TYR A 250 10.15 1.12 6.56
C TYR A 250 10.90 -0.19 6.85
N GLN A 251 10.27 -1.08 7.62
CA GLN A 251 10.77 -2.42 7.97
C GLN A 251 9.65 -3.47 7.81
N THR A 252 8.75 -3.22 6.86
CA THR A 252 7.58 -4.06 6.60
C THR A 252 7.98 -5.51 6.31
N LEU A 253 8.99 -5.72 5.46
CA LEU A 253 9.46 -7.03 5.01
C LEU A 253 10.21 -7.82 6.08
N GLU A 254 10.90 -7.12 6.98
CA GLU A 254 11.61 -7.76 8.10
C GLU A 254 10.61 -8.29 9.13
N ILE A 255 9.54 -7.53 9.39
CA ILE A 255 8.54 -7.84 10.41
C ILE A 255 7.47 -8.80 9.86
N ALA A 256 7.00 -8.57 8.63
CA ALA A 256 5.80 -9.21 8.08
C ALA A 256 6.08 -10.38 7.12
N SER A 257 7.11 -11.18 7.39
CA SER A 257 7.55 -12.22 6.44
C SER A 257 6.46 -13.22 6.06
N ASP A 258 5.57 -13.57 6.99
CA ASP A 258 4.46 -14.51 6.80
C ASP A 258 3.37 -14.06 5.81
N ILE A 259 3.31 -12.76 5.49
CA ILE A 259 2.30 -12.17 4.58
C ILE A 259 2.95 -11.57 3.33
N CYS A 260 4.21 -11.92 3.07
CA CYS A 260 4.93 -11.54 1.86
C CYS A 260 4.72 -12.59 0.76
N HIS A 261 4.39 -12.14 -0.45
CA HIS A 261 4.33 -13.00 -1.63
C HIS A 261 5.50 -12.71 -2.55
N LEU A 262 6.26 -13.76 -2.89
CA LEU A 262 7.43 -13.66 -3.76
C LEU A 262 7.11 -14.22 -5.14
N TYR A 263 7.48 -13.49 -6.18
CA TYR A 263 7.27 -13.84 -7.58
C TYR A 263 8.60 -13.81 -8.33
N GLU A 264 8.86 -14.85 -9.13
CA GLU A 264 9.94 -14.83 -10.11
C GLU A 264 9.53 -13.96 -11.30
N ALA A 265 10.37 -12.98 -11.64
CA ALA A 265 10.22 -12.15 -12.83
C ALA A 265 11.29 -12.58 -13.84
N ASN A 266 10.87 -13.26 -14.91
CA ASN A 266 11.75 -13.64 -16.02
C ASN A 266 11.60 -12.68 -17.20
#